data_AF-A0A154P5X4-F1
#
_entry.id   AF-A0A154P5X4-F1
#
_cell.length_a   1.000
_cell.length_b   1.000
_cell.length_c   1.000
_cell.angle_alpha   90.00
_cell.angle_beta   90.00
_cell.angle_gamma   90.00
#
_symmetry.space_group_name_H-M   'P 1'
#
loop_
_entity.id
_entity.type
_entity.pdbx_description
1 polymer ?
#
loop_
_entity_poly.entity_id
_entity_poly.type
_entity_poly.pdbx_seq_one_letter_code
_entity_poly.pdbx_strand_id
1 'polypeptide(L)' 'MGDFVEQRTCIKFCLRNEYSCADTLKMLRKAFGDQTMAQKNVYKWYN' A
#
# COMPACT_ATOMS: atom_id res chain seq x y z
N MET A 1 -12.92 -1.52 10.31
CA MET A 1 -13.33 -1.80 8.91
C MET A 1 -12.96 -0.67 7.94
N GLY A 2 -12.13 0.32 8.35
CA GLY A 2 -11.65 1.40 7.46
C GLY A 2 -10.32 1.09 6.77
N ASP A 3 -9.42 0.38 7.46
CA ASP A 3 -8.00 0.33 7.10
C ASP A 3 -7.70 -0.31 5.73
N PHE A 4 -8.54 -1.23 5.25
CA PHE A 4 -8.33 -1.93 3.98
C PHE A 4 -8.62 -1.07 2.74
N VAL A 5 -9.63 -0.20 2.80
CA VAL A 5 -10.01 0.67 1.67
C VAL A 5 -9.03 1.84 1.57
N GLU A 6 -8.62 2.38 2.72
CA GLU A 6 -7.63 3.46 2.83
C GLU A 6 -6.27 3.00 2.29
N GLN A 7 -5.77 1.84 2.71
CA GLN A 7 -4.52 1.28 2.19
C GLN A 7 -4.55 1.04 0.68
N ARG A 8 -5.67 0.56 0.12
CA ARG A 8 -5.82 0.41 -1.35
C ARG A 8 -5.79 1.75 -2.07
N THR A 9 -6.38 2.78 -1.49
CA THR A 9 -6.34 4.14 -2.03
C THR A 9 -4.90 4.67 -2.04
N CYS A 10 -4.15 4.46 -0.95
CA CYS A 10 -2.72 4.78 -0.88
C CYS A 10 -1.89 4.02 -1.93
N ILE A 11 -2.17 2.72 -2.15
CA ILE A 11 -1.49 1.92 -3.19
C ILE A 11 -1.70 2.54 -4.58
N LYS A 12 -2.94 2.89 -4.93
CA LYS A 12 -3.23 3.52 -6.23
C LYS A 12 -2.69 4.94 -6.34
N PHE A 13 -2.63 5.68 -5.24
CA PHE A 13 -1.94 6.97 -5.18
C PHE A 13 -0.45 6.80 -5.48
N CYS A 14 0.24 5.86 -4.82
CA CYS A 14 1.65 5.61 -5.05
C CYS A 14 1.93 5.17 -6.50
N LEU A 15 1.09 4.29 -7.07
CA LEU A 15 1.19 3.86 -8.46
C LEU A 15 1.08 5.03 -9.45
N ARG A 16 0.12 5.95 -9.24
CA ARG A 16 -0.07 7.13 -10.10
C ARG A 16 1.06 8.15 -10.01
N ASN A 17 1.82 8.13 -8.92
CA ASN A 17 2.99 8.98 -8.71
C ASN A 17 4.30 8.25 -9.05
N GLU A 18 4.23 7.13 -9.78
CA GLU A 18 5.39 6.40 -10.30
C GLU A 18 6.37 5.91 -9.23
N TYR A 19 5.90 5.76 -7.99
CA TYR A 19 6.69 5.08 -6.97
C TYR A 19 6.92 3.62 -7.36
N SER A 20 7.92 2.96 -6.76
CA SER A 20 8.05 1.52 -6.92
C SER A 20 7.07 0.79 -5.99
N CYS A 21 6.69 -0.44 -6.33
CA CYS A 21 5.91 -1.28 -5.40
C CYS A 21 6.64 -1.49 -4.07
N ALA A 22 7.98 -1.55 -4.10
CA ALA A 22 8.81 -1.69 -2.91
C ALA A 22 8.75 -0.45 -2.02
N ASP A 23 8.80 0.76 -2.60
CA ASP A 23 8.69 2.01 -1.84
C ASP A 23 7.27 2.24 -1.34
N THR A 24 6.27 1.86 -2.12
CA THR A 24 4.86 1.84 -1.70
C THR A 24 4.68 0.98 -0.45
N LEU A 25 5.26 -0.22 -0.41
CA LEU A 25 5.21 -1.09 0.77
C LEU A 25 5.88 -0.44 2.00
N LYS A 26 7.03 0.22 1.82
CA LYS A 26 7.69 0.95 2.92
C LYS A 26 6.81 2.09 3.43
N MET A 27 6.18 2.85 2.55
CA MET A 27 5.28 3.95 2.91
C MET A 27 4.05 3.43 3.68
N LEU A 28 3.44 2.35 3.20
CA LEU A 28 2.32 1.72 3.90
C LEU A 28 2.71 1.23 5.29
N ARG A 29 3.85 0.53 5.42
CA ARG A 29 4.37 0.09 6.73
C ARG A 29 4.61 1.25 7.69
N LYS A 30 5.11 2.37 7.17
CA LYS A 30 5.32 3.60 7.97
C LYS A 30 4.01 4.23 8.43
N ALA A 31 2.97 4.19 7.59
CA ALA A 31 1.68 4.83 7.89
C ALA A 31 0.73 3.96 8.73
N PHE A 32 0.68 2.65 8.46
CA PHE A 32 -0.29 1.73 9.04
C PHE A 32 0.33 0.73 10.04
N GLY A 33 1.66 0.70 10.18
CA GLY A 33 2.34 -0.15 11.14
C GLY A 33 1.95 -1.63 11.02
N ASP A 34 1.56 -2.24 12.13
CA ASP A 34 1.14 -3.65 12.19
C ASP A 34 -0.19 -3.94 11.47
N GLN A 35 -0.98 -2.90 11.19
CA GLN A 35 -2.23 -3.02 10.43
C GLN A 35 -1.99 -3.02 8.91
N THR A 36 -0.73 -2.91 8.48
CA THR A 36 -0.38 -2.90 7.05
C THR A 36 -0.76 -4.22 6.38
N MET A 37 -1.33 -4.15 5.18
CA MET A 37 -1.64 -5.35 4.40
C MET A 37 -0.37 -6.17 4.15
N ALA A 38 -0.52 -7.50 4.13
CA ALA A 38 0.57 -8.40 3.77
C ALA A 38 1.18 -8.01 2.42
N GLN A 39 2.51 -8.13 2.30
CA GLN A 39 3.26 -7.77 1.09
C GLN A 39 2.64 -8.39 -0.18
N LYS A 40 2.26 -9.67 -0.16
CA LYS A 40 1.59 -10.34 -1.29
C LYS A 40 0.32 -9.61 -1.77
N ASN A 41 -0.44 -9.00 -0.87
CA ASN A 41 -1.65 -8.27 -1.19
C ASN A 41 -1.30 -6.90 -1.78
N VAL A 42 -0.30 -6.21 -1.22
CA VAL A 42 0.18 -4.93 -1.78
C VAL A 42 0.61 -5.12 -3.24
N TYR A 43 1.42 -6.16 -3.52
CA TYR A 43 1.88 -6.48 -4.88
C TYR A 43 0.72 -6.85 -5.81
N LYS A 44 -0.27 -7.60 -5.32
CA LYS A 44 -1.49 -7.91 -6.09
C LYS A 44 -2.28 -6.65 -6.47
N TRP A 45 -2.37 -5.68 -5.56
CA TRP A 45 -3.11 -4.42 -5.78
C TRP A 45 -2.31 -3.36 -6.54
N TYR A 46 -0.99 -3.51 -6.61
CA TYR A 46 -0.08 -2.64 -7.35
C TYR A 46 -0.19 -2.80 -8.87
N ASN A 47 -0.80 -3.89 -9.33
CA ASN A 47 -1.09 -4.14 -10.75
C ASN A 47 -2.30 -3.33 -11.25
#